data_AF-A0A9P6DZ48-F1
#
_entry.id   AF-A0A9P6DZ48-F1
#
_cell.length_a   1.000
_cell.length_b   1.000
_cell.length_c   1.000
_cell.angle_alpha   90.00
_cell.angle_beta   90.00
_cell.angle_gamma   90.00
#
_symmetry.space_group_name_H-M   'P 1'
#
loop_
_entity.id
_entity.type
_entity.pdbx_description
1 polymer ?
#
loop_
_entity_poly.entity_id
_entity_poly.type
_entity_poly.pdbx_seq_one_letter_code
_entity_poly.pdbx_strand_id
1 'polypeptide(L)'
;MLNVNGQLAWMIMELPAPVLFLASYHTSRSGDPEWSHPTVFMLLALFTGHYVNRAVVSPLRTPSRSPSHVIVPICAIIFNTMNASLMGTFFAFISNSPPDLTRPCALPRSAQFWMGIIMFILGLVSNVWHDEILLRLRKNPDSPSALSHSTSTLLNKGSRRTDIAAKPKYSIPYGGLYRFVSYPNYLSEWFEWLGFAIASSALTQCGGLYTPPWMFLAAELAVMLPRAIRGHAWYRERFGERYPSKRKAIFPALL
;
A
#
# COMPACT_ATOMS: atom_id res chain seq x y z
N MET A 1 9.17 -23.00 14.90
CA MET A 1 8.94 -21.55 14.73
C MET A 1 7.47 -21.33 14.45
N LEU A 2 6.81 -20.40 15.16
CA LEU A 2 5.36 -20.18 15.13
C LEU A 2 4.93 -19.47 13.83
N ASN A 3 4.93 -20.20 12.72
CA ASN A 3 4.50 -19.69 11.42
C ASN A 3 3.00 -19.97 11.21
N VAL A 4 2.28 -18.96 10.72
CA VAL A 4 0.86 -19.05 10.38
C VAL A 4 0.66 -18.96 8.86
N ASN A 5 -0.51 -19.41 8.39
CA ASN A 5 -0.90 -19.29 6.99
C ASN A 5 -0.82 -17.82 6.52
N GLY A 6 -0.04 -17.55 5.48
CA GLY A 6 0.25 -16.18 5.05
C GLY A 6 -0.94 -15.42 4.47
N GLN A 7 -1.92 -16.12 3.86
CA GLN A 7 -3.13 -15.46 3.38
C GLN A 7 -4.03 -15.07 4.55
N LEU A 8 -4.26 -16.01 5.47
CA LEU A 8 -5.08 -15.77 6.65
C LEU A 8 -4.48 -14.69 7.54
N ALA A 9 -3.17 -14.77 7.80
CA ALA A 9 -2.44 -13.77 8.58
C ALA A 9 -2.59 -12.35 7.99
N TRP A 10 -2.50 -12.24 6.66
CA TRP A 10 -2.67 -10.95 5.99
C TRP A 10 -4.11 -10.41 6.09
N MET A 11 -5.12 -11.27 5.88
CA MET A 11 -6.51 -10.84 6.01
C MET A 11 -6.80 -10.37 7.43
N ILE A 12 -6.41 -11.17 8.43
CA ILE A 12 -6.64 -10.86 9.85
C ILE A 12 -5.92 -9.58 10.27
N MET A 13 -4.69 -9.35 9.78
CA MET A 13 -3.93 -8.17 10.22
C MET A 13 -4.38 -6.87 9.57
N GLU A 14 -4.94 -6.91 8.36
CA GLU A 14 -5.39 -5.71 7.62
C GLU A 14 -6.87 -5.37 7.87
N LEU A 15 -7.72 -6.35 8.18
CA LEU A 15 -9.16 -6.16 8.40
C LEU A 15 -9.54 -5.21 9.55
N PRO A 16 -8.77 -5.08 10.65
CA PRO A 16 -9.09 -4.13 11.71
C PRO A 16 -9.12 -2.68 11.22
N ALA A 17 -8.29 -2.32 10.23
CA ALA A 17 -8.18 -0.93 9.78
C ALA A 17 -9.52 -0.35 9.25
N PRO A 18 -10.20 -0.91 8.24
CA PRO A 18 -11.44 -0.35 7.73
C PRO A 18 -12.59 -0.42 8.76
N VAL A 19 -12.61 -1.46 9.60
CA VAL A 19 -13.65 -1.66 10.62
C VAL A 19 -13.52 -0.61 11.72
N LEU A 20 -12.33 -0.48 12.31
CA LEU A 20 -12.09 0.44 13.43
C LEU A 20 -12.09 1.89 12.97
N PHE A 21 -11.66 2.18 11.74
CA PHE A 21 -11.73 3.51 11.19
C PHE A 21 -13.17 4.04 11.13
N LEU A 22 -14.09 3.23 10.57
CA LEU A 22 -15.51 3.57 10.51
C LEU A 22 -16.14 3.55 11.91
N ALA A 23 -15.83 2.55 12.75
CA ALA A 23 -16.36 2.47 14.09
C ALA A 23 -15.97 3.69 14.93
N SER A 24 -14.70 4.08 14.95
CA SER A 24 -14.20 5.25 15.67
C SER A 24 -14.77 6.56 15.13
N TYR A 25 -14.97 6.67 13.80
CA TYR A 25 -15.67 7.81 13.22
C TYR A 25 -17.11 7.92 13.76
N HIS A 26 -17.88 6.83 13.69
CA HIS A 26 -19.29 6.83 14.08
C HIS A 26 -19.50 6.98 15.59
N THR A 27 -18.64 6.40 16.44
CA THR A 27 -18.75 6.52 17.90
C THR A 27 -18.29 7.87 18.43
N SER A 28 -17.38 8.55 17.73
CA SER A 28 -16.85 9.86 18.14
C SER A 28 -17.61 11.04 17.53
N ARG A 29 -18.48 10.79 16.55
CA ARG A 29 -19.33 11.81 15.94
C ARG A 29 -20.53 12.08 16.86
N SER A 30 -20.66 13.33 17.32
CA SER A 30 -21.71 13.74 18.26
C SER A 30 -22.55 14.91 17.75
N GLY A 31 -22.19 15.52 16.61
CA GLY A 31 -22.89 16.68 16.06
C GLY A 31 -24.10 16.35 15.18
N ASP A 32 -24.94 17.37 14.99
CA ASP A 32 -26.12 17.31 14.11
C ASP A 32 -25.76 16.81 12.68
N PRO A 33 -26.67 16.11 11.98
CA PRO A 33 -26.46 15.64 10.61
C PRO A 33 -26.11 16.74 9.59
N GLU A 34 -26.44 18.00 9.88
CA GLU A 34 -26.25 19.13 8.96
C GLU A 34 -24.78 19.51 8.74
N TRP A 35 -23.87 19.19 9.68
CA TRP A 35 -22.44 19.48 9.57
C TRP A 35 -21.63 18.37 8.86
N SER A 36 -22.33 17.35 8.35
CA SER A 36 -21.72 16.23 7.65
C SER A 36 -21.23 16.68 6.27
N HIS A 37 -20.00 17.17 6.18
CA HIS A 37 -19.44 17.62 4.92
C HIS A 37 -19.29 16.43 3.94
N PRO A 38 -19.82 16.53 2.70
CA PRO A 38 -19.68 15.46 1.69
C PRO A 38 -18.22 15.09 1.42
N THR A 39 -17.29 16.03 1.64
CA THR A 39 -15.84 15.82 1.53
C THR A 39 -15.28 14.84 2.55
N VAL A 40 -15.80 14.80 3.78
CA VAL A 40 -15.38 13.80 4.79
C VAL A 40 -15.85 12.42 4.37
N PHE A 41 -17.10 12.27 3.92
CA PHE A 41 -17.60 10.99 3.42
C PHE A 41 -16.79 10.46 2.24
N MET A 42 -16.34 11.34 1.34
CA MET A 42 -15.43 10.96 0.27
C MET A 42 -14.11 10.39 0.81
N LEU A 43 -13.47 11.06 1.77
CA LEU A 43 -12.24 10.54 2.39
C LEU A 43 -12.47 9.22 3.14
N LEU A 44 -13.61 9.09 3.83
CA LEU A 44 -13.98 7.84 4.48
C LEU A 44 -14.11 6.71 3.44
N ALA A 45 -14.81 6.96 2.35
CA ALA A 45 -15.00 6.01 1.27
C ALA A 45 -13.69 5.61 0.58
N LEU A 46 -12.77 6.57 0.38
CA LEU A 46 -11.45 6.31 -0.20
C LEU A 46 -10.59 5.42 0.70
N PHE A 47 -10.49 5.76 1.99
CA PHE A 47 -9.75 4.94 2.96
C PHE A 47 -10.33 3.53 3.04
N THR A 48 -11.65 3.41 3.21
CA THR A 48 -12.31 2.11 3.29
C THR A 48 -12.17 1.34 1.98
N GLY A 49 -12.28 2.00 0.82
CA GLY A 49 -12.10 1.39 -0.49
C GLY A 49 -10.69 0.80 -0.68
N HIS A 50 -9.65 1.55 -0.30
CA HIS A 50 -8.27 1.04 -0.28
C HIS A 50 -8.16 -0.23 0.57
N TYR A 51 -8.65 -0.18 1.80
CA TYR A 51 -8.51 -1.31 2.73
C TYR A 51 -9.41 -2.50 2.39
N VAL A 52 -10.57 -2.29 1.77
CA VAL A 52 -11.36 -3.40 1.19
C VAL A 52 -10.55 -4.09 0.09
N ASN A 53 -9.90 -3.32 -0.79
CA ASN A 53 -9.02 -3.90 -1.79
C ASN A 53 -7.84 -4.66 -1.15
N ARG A 54 -7.21 -4.10 -0.12
CA ARG A 54 -6.00 -4.66 0.52
C ARG A 54 -6.25 -5.84 1.46
N ALA A 55 -7.31 -5.78 2.26
CA ALA A 55 -7.64 -6.75 3.29
C ALA A 55 -8.52 -7.90 2.79
N VAL A 56 -9.30 -7.70 1.73
CA VAL A 56 -10.25 -8.70 1.22
C VAL A 56 -9.95 -9.08 -0.23
N VAL A 57 -9.99 -8.13 -1.16
CA VAL A 57 -9.90 -8.44 -2.60
C VAL A 57 -8.53 -9.02 -3.00
N SER A 58 -7.44 -8.36 -2.59
CA SER A 58 -6.07 -8.77 -2.93
C SER A 58 -5.70 -10.16 -2.36
N PRO A 59 -5.97 -10.47 -1.07
CA PRO A 59 -5.73 -11.80 -0.52
C PRO A 59 -6.50 -12.90 -1.24
N LEU A 60 -7.79 -12.69 -1.55
CA LEU A 60 -8.63 -13.66 -2.26
C LEU A 60 -8.15 -13.91 -3.70
N ARG A 61 -7.54 -12.92 -4.34
CA ARG A 61 -6.98 -13.05 -5.70
C ARG A 61 -5.58 -13.67 -5.74
N THR A 62 -4.87 -13.67 -4.62
CA THR A 62 -3.48 -14.14 -4.55
C THR A 62 -3.47 -15.66 -4.35
N PRO A 63 -2.88 -16.46 -5.26
CA PRO A 63 -2.95 -17.93 -5.19
C PRO A 63 -2.24 -18.51 -3.96
N SER A 64 -1.10 -17.95 -3.56
CA SER A 64 -0.42 -18.30 -2.32
C SER A 64 0.42 -17.13 -1.79
N ARG A 65 0.54 -17.05 -0.47
CA ARG A 65 1.45 -16.13 0.23
C ARG A 65 2.37 -16.92 1.14
N SER A 66 3.62 -16.49 1.21
CA SER A 66 4.62 -17.10 2.08
C SER A 66 4.13 -17.11 3.54
N PRO A 67 4.37 -18.20 4.29
CA PRO A 67 4.03 -18.24 5.71
C PRO A 67 4.63 -17.06 6.45
N SER A 68 3.86 -16.48 7.36
CA SER A 68 4.29 -15.32 8.15
C SER A 68 4.54 -15.74 9.60
N HIS A 69 5.62 -15.26 10.20
CA HIS A 69 5.87 -15.46 11.63
C HIS A 69 4.81 -14.69 12.44
N VAL A 70 4.26 -15.30 13.50
CA VAL A 70 3.12 -14.77 14.27
C VAL A 70 3.30 -13.35 14.81
N ILE A 71 4.55 -12.92 15.06
CA ILE A 71 4.85 -11.56 15.52
C ILE A 71 4.41 -10.48 14.50
N VAL A 72 4.50 -10.79 13.21
CA VAL A 72 4.18 -9.84 12.13
C VAL A 72 2.69 -9.46 12.13
N PRO A 73 1.73 -10.40 12.07
CA PRO A 73 0.32 -10.04 12.15
C PRO A 73 -0.05 -9.41 13.48
N ILE A 74 0.55 -9.82 14.61
CA ILE A 74 0.28 -9.17 15.91
C ILE A 74 0.68 -7.68 15.88
N CYS A 75 1.89 -7.36 15.44
CA CYS A 75 2.34 -5.97 15.34
C CYS A 75 1.47 -5.17 14.36
N ALA A 76 1.10 -5.77 13.23
CA ALA A 76 0.24 -5.14 12.23
C ALA A 76 -1.18 -4.89 12.76
N ILE A 77 -1.76 -5.80 13.54
CA ILE A 77 -3.07 -5.60 14.20
C ILE A 77 -2.99 -4.43 15.18
N ILE A 78 -1.96 -4.36 16.01
CA ILE A 78 -1.77 -3.27 16.99
C ILE A 78 -1.65 -1.93 16.25
N PHE A 79 -0.79 -1.88 15.23
CA PHE A 79 -0.61 -0.68 14.42
C PHE A 79 -1.90 -0.25 13.72
N ASN A 80 -2.58 -1.17 13.02
CA ASN A 80 -3.82 -0.88 12.31
C ASN A 80 -4.93 -0.45 13.28
N THR A 81 -4.99 -1.02 14.49
CA THR A 81 -5.93 -0.61 15.54
C THR A 81 -5.69 0.82 15.98
N MET A 82 -4.45 1.16 16.35
CA MET A 82 -4.10 2.51 16.78
C MET A 82 -4.29 3.54 15.66
N ASN A 83 -3.78 3.23 14.46
CA ASN A 83 -3.81 4.14 13.31
C ASN A 83 -5.23 4.42 12.83
N ALA A 84 -6.04 3.37 12.65
CA ALA A 84 -7.41 3.50 12.20
C ALA A 84 -8.28 4.23 13.22
N SER A 85 -8.12 3.93 14.51
CA SER A 85 -8.88 4.60 15.56
C SER A 85 -8.54 6.09 15.63
N LEU A 86 -7.24 6.42 15.57
CA LEU A 86 -6.78 7.80 15.56
C LEU A 86 -7.33 8.58 14.36
N MET A 87 -7.28 7.98 13.16
CA MET A 87 -7.74 8.64 11.94
C MET A 87 -9.27 8.75 11.88
N GLY A 88 -10.02 7.75 12.37
CA GLY A 88 -11.47 7.79 12.47
C GLY A 88 -11.97 8.88 13.42
N THR A 89 -11.39 8.97 14.62
CA THR A 89 -11.71 10.02 15.60
C THR A 89 -11.33 11.41 15.07
N PHE A 90 -10.24 11.54 14.32
CA PHE A 90 -9.84 12.79 13.68
C PHE A 90 -10.86 13.29 12.66
N PHE A 91 -11.39 12.43 11.79
CA PHE A 91 -12.44 12.83 10.86
C PHE A 91 -13.78 13.10 11.55
N ALA A 92 -14.07 12.44 12.68
CA ALA A 92 -15.22 12.77 13.50
C ALA A 92 -15.08 14.18 14.11
N PHE A 93 -13.89 14.52 14.63
CA PHE A 93 -13.59 15.86 15.12
C PHE A 93 -13.79 16.94 14.05
N ILE A 94 -13.32 16.69 12.81
CA ILE A 94 -13.55 17.60 11.68
C ILE A 94 -15.06 17.75 11.41
N SER A 95 -15.80 16.64 11.42
CA SER A 95 -17.26 16.65 11.16
C SER A 95 -18.07 17.35 12.27
N ASN A 96 -17.53 17.41 13.49
CA ASN A 96 -18.17 18.09 14.62
C ASN A 96 -17.77 19.58 14.71
N SER A 97 -16.80 20.05 13.92
CA SER A 97 -16.24 21.40 14.02
C SER A 97 -16.87 22.36 13.00
N PRO A 98 -17.16 23.62 13.38
CA PRO A 98 -17.73 24.59 12.45
C PRO A 98 -16.74 25.00 11.33
N PRO A 99 -17.22 25.39 10.13
CA PRO A 99 -16.38 25.63 8.95
C PRO A 99 -15.41 26.81 9.06
N ASP A 100 -15.69 27.77 9.94
CA ASP A 100 -14.92 28.99 10.09
C ASP A 100 -13.87 28.87 11.19
N LEU A 101 -12.68 28.37 10.84
CA LEU A 101 -11.44 28.76 11.52
C LEU A 101 -10.40 29.18 10.47
N THR A 102 -10.09 30.48 10.46
CA THR A 102 -9.41 31.21 9.38
C THR A 102 -7.89 31.23 9.53
N ARG A 103 -7.17 30.72 8.53
CA ARG A 103 -5.85 31.16 8.07
C ARG A 103 -5.78 30.99 6.53
N PRO A 104 -5.09 31.89 5.79
CA PRO A 104 -4.94 31.73 4.35
C PRO A 104 -4.03 30.55 4.04
N CYS A 105 -4.58 29.51 3.40
CA CYS A 105 -3.81 28.45 2.78
C CYS A 105 -3.15 29.01 1.49
N ALA A 106 -1.96 28.52 1.11
CA ALA A 106 -1.29 28.95 -0.13
C ALA A 106 -2.08 28.61 -1.42
N LEU A 107 -3.05 27.68 -1.32
CA LEU A 107 -3.98 27.27 -2.35
C LEU A 107 -5.43 27.45 -1.85
N PRO A 108 -6.40 27.72 -2.72
CA PRO A 108 -7.81 27.60 -2.36
C PRO A 108 -8.10 26.20 -1.80
N ARG A 109 -8.77 26.11 -0.64
CA ARG A 109 -9.06 24.82 0.02
C ARG A 109 -9.73 23.81 -0.91
N SER A 110 -10.61 24.28 -1.79
CA SER A 110 -11.25 23.45 -2.82
C SER A 110 -10.25 22.86 -3.80
N ALA A 111 -9.29 23.64 -4.30
CA ALA A 111 -8.28 23.16 -5.24
C ALA A 111 -7.32 22.16 -4.59
N GLN A 112 -6.88 22.43 -3.35
CA GLN A 112 -6.05 21.49 -2.59
C GLN A 112 -6.76 20.16 -2.34
N PHE A 113 -8.04 20.20 -1.97
CA PHE A 113 -8.85 19.00 -1.77
C PHE A 113 -8.88 18.14 -3.03
N TRP A 114 -9.31 18.72 -4.16
CA TRP A 114 -9.41 17.98 -5.43
C TRP A 114 -8.07 17.50 -5.96
N MET A 115 -7.00 18.27 -5.79
CA MET A 115 -5.64 17.83 -6.10
C MET A 115 -5.28 16.57 -5.31
N GLY A 116 -5.53 16.56 -3.99
CA GLY A 116 -5.28 15.40 -3.15
C GLY A 116 -6.13 14.17 -3.54
N ILE A 117 -7.41 14.38 -3.89
CA ILE A 117 -8.29 13.30 -4.40
C ILE A 117 -7.75 12.71 -5.70
N ILE A 118 -7.34 13.54 -6.66
CA ILE A 118 -6.77 13.08 -7.93
C ILE A 118 -5.49 12.28 -7.67
N MET A 119 -4.60 12.78 -6.80
CA MET A 119 -3.38 12.07 -6.42
C MET A 119 -3.69 10.71 -5.78
N PHE A 120 -4.68 10.66 -4.88
CA PHE A 120 -5.12 9.42 -4.25
C PHE A 120 -5.57 8.39 -5.28
N ILE A 121 -6.48 8.77 -6.18
CA ILE A 121 -7.03 7.87 -7.20
C ILE A 121 -5.94 7.38 -8.15
N LEU A 122 -5.05 8.26 -8.62
CA LEU A 122 -3.94 7.89 -9.49
C LEU A 122 -2.96 6.94 -8.77
N GLY A 123 -2.68 7.20 -7.50
CA GLY A 123 -1.86 6.36 -6.64
C GLY A 123 -2.47 4.97 -6.46
N LEU A 124 -3.75 4.88 -6.11
CA LEU A 124 -4.48 3.63 -5.92
C LEU A 124 -4.54 2.81 -7.21
N VAL A 125 -4.90 3.44 -8.35
CA VAL A 125 -4.94 2.76 -9.65
C VAL A 125 -3.55 2.24 -10.02
N SER A 126 -2.51 3.05 -9.82
CA SER A 126 -1.13 2.64 -10.06
C SER A 126 -0.72 1.49 -9.13
N ASN A 127 -1.03 1.55 -7.84
CA ASN A 127 -0.71 0.51 -6.86
C ASN A 127 -1.35 -0.83 -7.27
N VAL A 128 -2.66 -0.83 -7.55
CA VAL A 128 -3.40 -2.02 -8.00
C VAL A 128 -2.85 -2.58 -9.31
N TRP A 129 -2.50 -1.70 -10.26
CA TRP A 129 -1.93 -2.14 -11.53
C TRP A 129 -0.56 -2.81 -11.35
N HIS A 130 0.32 -2.26 -10.52
CA HIS A 130 1.64 -2.84 -10.25
C HIS A 130 1.54 -4.15 -9.46
N ASP A 131 0.61 -4.24 -8.51
CA ASP A 131 0.32 -5.50 -7.82
C ASP A 131 -0.23 -6.57 -8.76
N GLU A 132 -1.08 -6.19 -9.73
CA GLU A 132 -1.58 -7.11 -10.76
C GLU A 132 -0.45 -7.69 -11.64
N ILE A 133 0.60 -6.92 -11.94
CA ILE A 133 1.80 -7.44 -12.62
C ILE A 133 2.45 -8.54 -11.78
N LEU A 134 2.64 -8.32 -10.47
CA LEU A 134 3.21 -9.33 -9.57
C LEU A 134 2.31 -10.56 -9.43
N LEU A 135 0.99 -10.37 -9.39
CA LEU A 135 0.02 -11.46 -9.31
C LEU A 135 0.04 -12.34 -10.55
N ARG A 136 0.14 -11.75 -11.74
CA ARG A 136 0.26 -12.50 -13.01
C ARG A 136 1.53 -13.37 -13.04
N LEU A 137 2.64 -12.87 -12.52
CA LEU A 137 3.88 -13.63 -12.40
C LEU A 137 3.75 -14.83 -11.46
N ARG A 138 2.92 -14.72 -10.42
CA ARG A 138 2.65 -15.84 -9.50
C ARG A 138 1.71 -16.87 -10.10
N LYS A 139 0.71 -16.44 -10.89
CA LYS A 139 -0.27 -17.33 -11.53
C LYS A 139 0.32 -18.08 -12.72
N ASN A 140 1.13 -17.40 -13.53
CA ASN A 140 1.73 -17.94 -14.75
C ASN A 140 3.26 -17.89 -14.69
N PRO A 141 3.90 -18.76 -13.89
CA PRO A 141 5.37 -18.79 -13.77
C PRO A 141 6.07 -19.10 -15.11
N ASP A 142 5.36 -19.72 -16.06
CA ASP A 142 5.86 -20.09 -17.38
C ASP A 142 5.53 -19.09 -18.51
N SER A 143 4.94 -17.94 -18.19
CA SER A 143 4.63 -16.88 -19.17
C SER A 143 5.90 -16.40 -19.88
N PRO A 144 5.88 -16.04 -21.18
CA PRO A 144 7.05 -15.50 -21.91
C PRO A 144 7.71 -14.29 -21.23
N SER A 145 6.94 -13.46 -20.51
CA SER A 145 7.46 -12.36 -19.68
C SER A 145 8.27 -12.82 -18.46
N ALA A 146 8.01 -14.02 -17.94
CA ALA A 146 8.77 -14.69 -16.89
C ALA A 146 9.87 -15.62 -17.45
N LEU A 147 9.65 -16.19 -18.65
CA LEU A 147 10.51 -17.18 -19.29
C LEU A 147 11.60 -16.57 -20.18
N SER A 148 11.38 -15.39 -20.79
CA SER A 148 12.29 -14.80 -21.81
C SER A 148 13.72 -14.57 -21.33
N HIS A 149 14.00 -14.64 -20.02
CA HIS A 149 15.35 -14.54 -19.46
C HIS A 149 15.75 -15.71 -18.54
N SER A 150 14.96 -16.80 -18.51
CA SER A 150 15.28 -18.04 -17.79
C SER A 150 15.97 -19.10 -18.69
N THR A 151 15.96 -18.90 -20.01
CA THR A 151 16.36 -19.88 -21.04
C THR A 151 17.86 -19.95 -21.32
N SER A 152 18.71 -20.04 -20.29
CA SER A 152 20.12 -20.42 -20.51
C SER A 152 20.68 -21.45 -19.52
N THR A 153 19.91 -21.88 -18.52
CA THR A 153 20.42 -22.81 -17.48
C THR A 153 19.81 -24.22 -17.54
N LEU A 154 18.82 -24.49 -18.40
CA LEU A 154 18.14 -25.80 -18.44
C LEU A 154 18.43 -26.68 -19.67
N LEU A 155 19.31 -26.25 -20.59
CA LEU A 155 19.80 -27.13 -21.66
C LEU A 155 21.09 -27.87 -21.27
N ASN A 156 21.31 -28.14 -19.98
CA ASN A 156 22.37 -29.06 -19.58
C ASN A 156 21.99 -29.87 -18.34
N LYS A 157 21.12 -30.85 -18.53
CA LYS A 157 21.21 -32.22 -17.99
C LYS A 157 19.83 -32.88 -18.07
N GLY A 158 19.76 -33.95 -18.85
CA GLY A 158 18.76 -34.98 -18.62
C GLY A 158 18.91 -35.50 -17.19
N SER A 159 17.90 -35.31 -16.36
CA SER A 159 17.74 -36.04 -15.11
C SER A 159 16.28 -36.07 -14.71
N ARG A 160 15.90 -37.20 -14.13
CA ARG A 160 14.54 -37.69 -13.87
C ARG A 160 13.70 -36.69 -13.07
N ARG A 161 12.40 -36.69 -13.41
CA ARG A 161 11.29 -36.32 -12.51
C ARG A 161 11.41 -37.13 -11.21
N THR A 162 11.84 -36.48 -10.14
CA THR A 162 11.60 -36.93 -8.76
C THR A 162 11.29 -35.71 -7.92
N ASP A 163 10.27 -35.86 -7.09
CA ASP A 163 9.62 -34.84 -6.28
C ASP A 163 10.60 -34.06 -5.41
N ILE A 164 10.86 -32.81 -5.79
CA ILE A 164 11.47 -31.80 -4.92
C ILE A 164 10.43 -30.70 -4.83
N ALA A 165 9.88 -30.49 -3.64
CA ALA A 165 8.98 -29.39 -3.30
C ALA A 165 9.44 -28.11 -4.01
N ALA A 166 8.70 -27.71 -5.05
CA ALA A 166 9.10 -26.64 -5.95
C ALA A 166 9.22 -25.33 -5.15
N LYS A 167 10.46 -24.91 -4.86
CA LYS A 167 10.70 -23.57 -4.30
C LYS A 167 10.05 -22.55 -5.25
N PRO A 168 9.34 -21.53 -4.73
CA PRO A 168 8.73 -20.53 -5.59
C PRO A 168 9.82 -19.91 -6.47
N LYS A 169 9.68 -20.09 -7.78
CA LYS A 169 10.59 -19.54 -8.78
C LYS A 169 10.34 -18.04 -8.86
N TYR A 170 11.13 -17.26 -8.12
CA TYR A 170 11.10 -15.81 -8.21
C TYR A 170 11.44 -15.36 -9.62
N SER A 171 10.69 -14.37 -10.12
CA SER A 171 10.86 -13.80 -11.46
C SER A 171 11.06 -12.28 -11.35
N ILE A 172 11.74 -11.69 -12.33
CA ILE A 172 11.94 -10.24 -12.38
C ILE A 172 10.67 -9.59 -12.96
N PRO A 173 10.04 -8.63 -12.25
CA PRO A 173 8.89 -7.93 -12.80
C PRO A 173 9.30 -6.91 -13.86
N TYR A 174 8.48 -6.80 -14.90
CA TYR A 174 8.61 -5.85 -16.01
C TYR A 174 7.24 -5.25 -16.34
N GLY A 175 7.24 -4.08 -16.99
CA GLY A 175 6.03 -3.31 -17.31
C GLY A 175 5.76 -2.17 -16.31
N GLY A 176 4.91 -1.21 -16.69
CA GLY A 176 4.60 -0.05 -15.85
C GLY A 176 5.85 0.71 -15.41
N LEU A 177 5.93 1.04 -14.12
CA LEU A 177 7.08 1.66 -13.45
C LEU A 177 8.19 0.68 -13.06
N TYR A 178 7.98 -0.65 -13.21
CA TYR A 178 9.06 -1.63 -12.95
C TYR A 178 10.26 -1.45 -13.87
N ARG A 179 10.13 -0.70 -14.98
CA ARG A 179 11.28 -0.33 -15.82
C ARG A 179 12.26 0.60 -15.10
N PHE A 180 11.79 1.36 -14.12
CA PHE A 180 12.59 2.35 -13.40
C PHE A 180 12.92 1.92 -11.97
N VAL A 181 11.95 1.32 -11.26
CA VAL A 181 12.08 1.02 -9.82
C VAL A 181 11.66 -0.40 -9.48
N SER A 182 12.13 -0.91 -8.34
CA SER A 182 11.92 -2.29 -7.91
C SER A 182 10.61 -2.48 -7.17
N TYR A 183 10.18 -1.43 -6.45
CA TYR A 183 8.95 -1.41 -5.65
C TYR A 183 8.03 -0.26 -6.10
N PRO A 184 7.56 -0.25 -7.36
CA PRO A 184 6.64 0.78 -7.84
C PRO A 184 5.28 0.73 -7.14
N ASN A 185 4.87 -0.43 -6.61
CA ASN A 185 3.66 -0.54 -5.80
C ASN A 185 3.79 0.27 -4.50
N TYR A 186 4.93 0.22 -3.81
CA TYR A 186 5.19 1.06 -2.63
C TYR A 186 5.25 2.54 -2.99
N LEU A 187 5.92 2.89 -4.08
CA LEU A 187 5.94 4.28 -4.57
C LEU A 187 4.51 4.79 -4.86
N SER A 188 3.67 3.95 -5.47
CA SER A 188 2.28 4.30 -5.79
C SER A 188 1.42 4.45 -4.54
N GLU A 189 1.64 3.59 -3.54
CA GLU A 189 0.96 3.65 -2.23
C GLU A 189 1.35 4.93 -1.48
N TRP A 190 2.64 5.32 -1.49
CA TRP A 190 3.04 6.59 -0.89
C TRP A 190 2.45 7.80 -1.62
N PHE A 191 2.32 7.74 -2.95
CA PHE A 191 1.66 8.80 -3.71
C PHE A 191 0.16 8.88 -3.40
N GLU A 192 -0.48 7.72 -3.22
CA GLU A 192 -1.87 7.61 -2.78
C GLU A 192 -2.06 8.29 -1.42
N TRP A 193 -1.29 7.90 -0.41
CA TRP A 193 -1.42 8.44 0.94
C TRP A 193 -0.93 9.88 1.09
N LEU A 194 0.01 10.32 0.25
CA LEU A 194 0.34 11.74 0.10
C LEU A 194 -0.87 12.54 -0.40
N GLY A 195 -1.58 12.03 -1.41
CA GLY A 195 -2.83 12.61 -1.88
C GLY A 195 -3.90 12.66 -0.77
N PHE A 196 -4.04 11.57 -0.02
CA PHE A 196 -4.95 11.49 1.13
C PHE A 196 -4.65 12.57 2.19
N ALA A 197 -3.37 12.73 2.56
CA ALA A 197 -2.95 13.70 3.55
C ALA A 197 -3.16 15.15 3.06
N ILE A 198 -2.84 15.43 1.79
CA ILE A 198 -3.08 16.74 1.17
C ILE A 198 -4.58 17.09 1.16
N ALA A 199 -5.43 16.14 0.75
CA ALA A 199 -6.88 16.34 0.73
C ALA A 199 -7.43 16.54 2.14
N SER A 200 -6.97 15.76 3.11
CA SER A 200 -7.36 15.89 4.52
C SER A 200 -6.97 17.24 5.11
N SER A 201 -5.77 17.74 4.79
CA SER A 201 -5.32 19.07 5.23
C SER A 201 -6.13 20.22 4.64
N ALA A 202 -6.90 20.01 3.58
CA ALA A 202 -7.83 21.02 3.07
C ALA A 202 -9.09 21.15 3.96
N LEU A 203 -9.38 20.15 4.78
CA LEU A 203 -10.51 20.10 5.71
C LEU A 203 -10.15 20.54 7.14
N THR A 204 -8.86 20.69 7.44
CA THR A 204 -8.37 21.21 8.73
C THR A 204 -7.79 22.60 8.56
N GLN A 205 -7.53 23.29 9.68
CA GLN A 205 -6.65 24.46 9.65
C GLN A 205 -5.28 24.08 9.07
N CYS A 206 -4.45 25.07 8.73
CA CYS A 206 -3.07 24.92 8.23
C CYS A 206 -2.09 24.19 9.20
N GLY A 207 -2.55 23.31 10.10
CA GLY A 207 -1.73 22.23 10.64
C GLY A 207 -1.64 21.16 9.56
N GLY A 208 -0.58 21.15 8.74
CA GLY A 208 0.79 20.96 9.20
C GLY A 208 1.04 19.44 9.27
N LEU A 209 2.28 19.00 9.05
CA LEU A 209 2.73 17.60 8.96
C LEU A 209 2.41 16.70 10.18
N TYR A 210 1.62 17.17 11.15
CA TYR A 210 1.31 16.55 12.44
C TYR A 210 -0.11 15.96 12.54
N THR A 211 -0.93 16.02 11.48
CA THR A 211 -2.24 15.34 11.50
C THR A 211 -2.10 13.84 11.31
N PRO A 212 -3.06 13.00 11.76
CA PRO A 212 -3.00 11.55 11.58
C PRO A 212 -2.72 11.06 10.14
N PRO A 213 -3.31 11.65 9.07
CA PRO A 213 -2.96 11.29 7.69
C PRO A 213 -1.46 11.47 7.35
N TRP A 214 -0.84 12.56 7.81
CA TRP A 214 0.60 12.81 7.60
C TRP A 214 1.46 11.88 8.44
N MET A 215 1.07 11.60 9.68
CA MET A 215 1.76 10.64 10.54
C MET A 215 1.71 9.23 9.95
N PHE A 216 0.58 8.84 9.37
CA PHE A 216 0.42 7.56 8.70
C PHE A 216 1.34 7.44 7.49
N LEU A 217 1.36 8.44 6.60
CA LEU A 217 2.30 8.48 5.48
C LEU A 217 3.77 8.38 5.95
N ALA A 218 4.14 9.10 7.02
CA ALA A 218 5.48 9.04 7.58
C ALA A 218 5.81 7.63 8.13
N ALA A 219 4.86 6.97 8.79
CA ALA A 219 5.01 5.61 9.29
C ALA A 219 5.17 4.61 8.13
N GLU A 220 4.40 4.75 7.05
CA GLU A 220 4.55 3.90 5.86
C GLU A 220 5.91 4.06 5.19
N LEU A 221 6.38 5.30 5.02
CA LEU A 221 7.72 5.57 4.51
C LEU A 221 8.77 4.89 5.39
N ALA A 222 8.68 5.06 6.71
CA ALA A 222 9.64 4.49 7.66
C ALA A 222 9.67 2.95 7.64
N VAL A 223 8.52 2.29 7.49
CA VAL A 223 8.43 0.82 7.51
C VAL A 223 8.75 0.20 6.15
N MET A 224 8.30 0.82 5.05
CA MET A 224 8.41 0.25 3.71
C MET A 224 9.75 0.55 3.03
N LEU A 225 10.36 1.71 3.30
CA LEU A 225 11.61 2.11 2.64
C LEU A 225 12.77 1.13 2.93
N PRO A 226 13.05 0.73 4.19
CA PRO A 226 14.12 -0.24 4.46
C PRO A 226 13.84 -1.61 3.83
N ARG A 227 12.56 -1.97 3.68
CA ARG A 227 12.15 -3.21 3.02
C ARG A 227 12.41 -3.15 1.52
N ALA A 228 12.09 -2.03 0.86
CA ALA A 228 12.37 -1.84 -0.55
C ALA A 228 13.87 -1.84 -0.87
N ILE A 229 14.69 -1.18 -0.04
CA ILE A 229 16.15 -1.17 -0.21
C ILE A 229 16.73 -2.58 -0.11
N ARG A 230 16.40 -3.32 0.97
CA ARG A 230 16.86 -4.70 1.16
C ARG A 230 16.35 -5.63 0.07
N GLY A 231 15.11 -5.45 -0.36
CA GLY A 231 14.52 -6.21 -1.45
C GLY A 231 15.19 -5.96 -2.79
N HIS A 232 15.54 -4.71 -3.09
CA HIS A 232 16.30 -4.36 -4.29
C HIS A 232 17.71 -4.98 -4.26
N ALA A 233 18.41 -4.92 -3.13
CA ALA A 233 19.69 -5.59 -2.95
C ALA A 233 19.58 -7.11 -3.18
N TRP A 234 18.55 -7.73 -2.61
CA TRP A 234 18.26 -9.15 -2.83
C TRP A 234 18.02 -9.48 -4.31
N TYR A 235 17.28 -8.64 -5.05
CA TYR A 235 17.09 -8.84 -6.50
C TYR A 235 18.42 -8.79 -7.26
N ARG A 236 19.31 -7.84 -6.94
CA ARG A 236 20.62 -7.72 -7.59
C ARG A 236 21.50 -8.94 -7.30
N GLU A 237 21.56 -9.37 -6.05
CA GLU A 237 22.32 -10.56 -5.64
C GLU A 237 21.76 -11.83 -6.31
N ARG A 238 20.43 -11.97 -6.32
CA ARG A 238 19.76 -13.18 -6.82
C ARG A 238 19.84 -13.36 -8.33
N PHE A 239 19.74 -12.28 -9.09
CA PHE A 239 19.63 -12.33 -10.55
C PHE A 239 20.91 -11.87 -11.27
N GLY A 240 21.85 -11.23 -10.56
CA GLY A 240 23.13 -10.78 -11.12
C GLY A 240 22.93 -9.88 -12.34
N GLU A 241 23.67 -10.17 -13.41
CA GLU A 241 23.64 -9.41 -14.67
C GLU A 241 22.28 -9.41 -15.38
N ARG A 242 21.41 -10.38 -15.08
CA ARG A 242 20.04 -10.42 -15.64
C ARG A 242 19.14 -9.36 -15.04
N TYR A 243 19.50 -8.79 -13.89
CA TYR A 243 18.73 -7.73 -13.28
C TYR A 243 19.06 -6.38 -13.91
N PRO A 244 18.07 -5.54 -14.27
CA PRO A 244 18.35 -4.25 -14.91
C PRO A 244 19.21 -3.34 -14.01
N SER A 245 20.46 -3.08 -14.44
CA SER A 245 21.46 -2.35 -13.64
C SER A 245 21.09 -0.90 -13.34
N LYS A 246 20.31 -0.27 -14.22
CA LYS A 246 19.82 1.11 -14.06
C LYS A 246 18.58 1.21 -13.15
N ARG A 247 17.94 0.09 -12.81
CA ARG A 247 16.74 0.08 -11.95
C ARG A 247 17.11 0.48 -10.53
N LYS A 248 16.27 1.31 -9.93
CA LYS A 248 16.40 1.82 -8.57
C LYS A 248 15.51 1.06 -7.59
N ALA A 249 15.68 1.27 -6.29
CA ALA A 249 14.83 0.65 -5.28
C ALA A 249 13.39 1.20 -5.36
N ILE A 250 13.23 2.52 -5.30
CA ILE A 250 11.93 3.19 -5.15
C ILE A 250 11.84 4.56 -5.85
N PHE A 251 12.87 5.40 -5.82
CA PHE A 251 12.88 6.74 -6.41
C PHE A 251 13.71 6.71 -7.69
N PRO A 252 13.11 6.90 -8.89
CA PRO A 252 13.79 6.71 -10.18
C PRO A 252 15.10 7.50 -10.36
N ALA A 253 15.24 8.65 -9.68
CA ALA A 253 16.38 9.55 -9.81
C ALA A 253 17.36 9.55 -8.61
N LEU A 254 17.04 8.86 -7.51
CA LEU A 254 17.80 8.98 -6.25
C LEU A 254 18.16 7.60 -5.68
N LEU A 255 17.16 6.73 -5.49
CA LEU A 255 17.29 5.55 -4.63
C LEU A 255 16.57 4.33 -5.18
#